data_AF-A0A1G0XU93-F1
#
_entry.id   AF-A0A1G0XU93-F1
#
_cell.length_a   1.000
_cell.length_b   1.000
_cell.length_c   1.000
_cell.angle_alpha   90.00
_cell.angle_beta   90.00
_cell.angle_gamma   90.00
#
_symmetry.space_group_name_H-M   'P 1'
#
loop_
_entity.id
_entity.type
_entity.pdbx_description
1 polymer ?
#
loop_
_entity_poly.entity_id
_entity_poly.type
_entity_poly.pdbx_seq_one_letter_code
_entity_poly.pdbx_strand_id
1 'polypeptide(L)'
;MRTILTGLSFLLLSLNLSAAWEVKDDFSSYKAGDDASPAWDTASVSWEVQNGSFINTDSAKSFAFPSAAPIGKKVAVEATVTVESSLKADWKIAGIVIEQSENNYWHFAMVESPESMQNRHSSCHSERAEGSELLSADFCLEGREGRKAIWRDRHTPD
;
A
#
# COMPACT_ATOMS: atom_id res chain seq x y z
N MET A 1 68.61 -15.71 10.27
CA MET A 1 67.88 -14.45 10.06
C MET A 1 67.40 -14.42 8.61
N ARG A 2 66.18 -14.91 8.34
CA ARG A 2 65.52 -14.90 7.03
C ARG A 2 64.03 -14.69 7.30
N THR A 3 63.56 -13.49 6.99
CA THR A 3 62.24 -12.98 7.32
C THR A 3 61.19 -13.58 6.38
N ILE A 4 60.18 -14.23 6.96
CA ILE A 4 58.97 -14.69 6.26
C ILE A 4 58.01 -13.50 6.22
N LEU A 5 57.64 -13.02 5.03
CA LEU A 5 56.48 -12.14 4.84
C LEU A 5 55.44 -12.91 4.04
N THR A 6 54.46 -13.48 4.74
CA THR A 6 53.25 -14.05 4.13
C THR A 6 52.22 -12.93 4.08
N GLY A 7 51.99 -12.38 2.88
CA GLY A 7 50.95 -11.37 2.64
C GLY A 7 49.57 -11.99 2.81
N LEU A 8 48.88 -11.62 3.89
CA LEU A 8 47.54 -12.06 4.21
C LEU A 8 46.53 -11.20 3.43
N SER A 9 46.08 -11.68 2.28
CA SER A 9 44.94 -11.10 1.56
C SER A 9 43.66 -11.28 2.39
N PHE A 10 43.24 -10.23 3.10
CA PHE A 10 41.90 -10.13 3.67
C PHE A 10 40.94 -9.63 2.57
N LEU A 11 40.38 -10.57 1.81
CA LEU A 11 39.23 -10.30 0.95
C LEU A 11 38.00 -10.22 1.86
N LEU A 12 37.67 -9.01 2.33
CA LEU A 12 36.41 -8.73 3.04
C LEU A 12 35.26 -8.89 2.04
N LEU A 13 34.73 -10.11 1.95
CA LEU A 13 33.51 -10.43 1.24
C LEU A 13 32.35 -9.80 2.03
N SER A 14 31.96 -8.58 1.67
CA SER A 14 30.79 -7.91 2.22
C SER A 14 29.53 -8.64 1.78
N LEU A 15 29.13 -9.63 2.59
CA LEU A 15 27.79 -10.18 2.61
C LEU A 15 26.82 -9.03 2.89
N ASN A 16 26.20 -8.50 1.84
CA ASN A 16 25.04 -7.63 1.94
C ASN A 16 23.87 -8.48 2.48
N LEU A 17 23.85 -8.73 3.78
CA LEU A 17 22.60 -9.09 4.45
C LEU A 17 21.72 -7.86 4.32
N SER A 18 20.78 -7.89 3.37
CA SER A 18 19.67 -6.94 3.37
C SER A 18 18.97 -7.10 4.72
N ALA A 19 19.18 -6.16 5.63
CA ALA A 19 18.50 -6.17 6.90
C ALA A 19 16.99 -6.15 6.63
N ALA A 20 16.24 -7.01 7.32
CA ALA A 20 14.81 -6.87 7.36
C ALA A 20 14.50 -5.51 8.00
N TRP A 21 13.71 -4.70 7.32
CA TRP A 21 13.20 -3.44 7.84
C TRP A 21 11.74 -3.66 8.22
N GLU A 22 11.28 -2.92 9.22
CA GLU A 22 9.91 -2.96 9.69
C GLU A 22 9.51 -1.52 10.06
N VAL A 23 8.35 -1.09 9.56
CA VAL A 23 7.67 0.11 10.04
C VAL A 23 6.34 -0.34 10.60
N LYS A 24 6.06 0.07 11.83
CA LYS A 24 4.80 -0.20 12.51
C LYS A 24 4.30 1.09 13.14
N ASP A 25 3.03 1.40 12.90
CA ASP A 25 2.36 2.55 13.48
C ASP A 25 0.90 2.17 13.75
N ASP A 26 0.43 2.49 14.95
CA ASP A 26 -0.98 2.35 15.36
C ASP A 26 -1.65 3.70 15.61
N PHE A 27 -0.94 4.79 15.30
CA PHE A 27 -1.32 6.18 15.46
C PHE A 27 -1.69 6.61 16.89
N SER A 28 -1.49 5.77 17.90
CA SER A 28 -1.87 6.08 19.29
C SER A 28 -0.97 7.11 19.97
N SER A 29 0.24 7.32 19.42
CA SER A 29 1.22 8.29 19.95
C SER A 29 1.00 9.73 19.49
N TYR A 30 0.19 9.95 18.46
CA TYR A 30 -0.07 11.28 17.91
C TYR A 30 -1.26 11.93 18.60
N LYS A 31 -1.30 13.27 18.54
CA LYS A 31 -2.45 14.03 19.00
C LYS A 31 -3.48 14.12 17.88
N ALA A 32 -4.74 14.32 18.27
CA ALA A 32 -5.78 14.68 17.32
C ALA A 32 -5.39 15.98 16.61
N GLY A 33 -5.47 16.00 15.28
CA GLY A 33 -5.01 17.13 14.47
C GLY A 33 -3.61 16.98 13.88
N ASP A 34 -2.82 15.98 14.30
CA ASP A 34 -1.47 15.79 13.77
C ASP A 34 -1.51 15.21 12.35
N ASP A 35 -0.58 15.65 11.50
CA ASP A 35 -0.38 15.13 10.13
C ASP A 35 0.56 13.91 10.08
N ALA A 36 0.97 13.41 11.25
CA ALA A 36 1.95 12.34 11.46
C ALA A 36 3.36 12.61 10.90
N SER A 37 3.69 13.86 10.56
CA SER A 37 5.04 14.24 10.16
C SER A 37 6.02 14.16 11.34
N PRO A 38 7.28 13.74 11.13
CA PRO A 38 7.92 13.36 9.87
C PRO A 38 7.92 11.84 9.61
N ALA A 39 7.10 11.07 10.33
CA ALA A 39 7.07 9.62 10.19
C ALA A 39 6.33 9.18 8.92
N TRP A 40 5.41 10.03 8.43
CA TRP A 40 4.62 9.82 7.23
C TRP A 40 4.74 10.99 6.26
N ASP A 41 4.85 10.66 4.98
CA ASP A 41 4.75 11.57 3.85
C ASP A 41 3.36 11.46 3.23
N THR A 42 2.65 12.57 3.11
CA THR A 42 1.29 12.62 2.59
C THR A 42 1.20 13.44 1.30
N ALA A 43 0.48 12.93 0.31
CA ALA A 43 0.27 13.65 -0.96
C ALA A 43 -0.74 14.81 -0.87
N SER A 44 -1.45 14.95 0.26
CA SER A 44 -2.44 16.01 0.50
C SER A 44 -2.46 16.44 1.97
N VAL A 45 -2.83 17.69 2.24
CA VAL A 45 -3.07 18.22 3.60
C VAL A 45 -4.32 17.64 4.28
N SER A 46 -5.12 16.86 3.55
CA SER A 46 -6.38 16.27 4.03
C SER A 46 -6.20 15.03 4.92
N TRP A 47 -4.95 14.66 5.23
CA TRP A 47 -4.61 13.56 6.13
C TRP A 47 -4.41 14.08 7.55
N GLU A 48 -5.09 13.46 8.52
CA GLU A 48 -5.03 13.89 9.91
C GLU A 48 -5.24 12.70 10.85
N VAL A 49 -4.51 12.65 11.96
CA VAL A 49 -4.77 11.69 13.02
C VAL A 49 -5.97 12.13 13.84
N GLN A 50 -6.95 11.24 13.97
CA GLN A 50 -8.08 11.41 14.88
C GLN A 50 -8.38 10.09 15.59
N ASN A 51 -8.54 10.15 16.92
CA ASN A 51 -8.89 8.99 17.74
C ASN A 51 -8.00 7.75 17.52
N GLY A 52 -6.70 7.93 17.27
CA GLY A 52 -5.77 6.82 17.01
C GLY A 52 -5.93 6.18 15.63
N SER A 53 -6.50 6.91 14.66
CA SER A 53 -6.60 6.50 13.26
C SER A 53 -6.11 7.62 12.35
N PHE A 54 -5.49 7.26 11.23
CA PHE A 54 -5.05 8.24 10.23
C PHE A 54 -6.10 8.37 9.14
N ILE A 55 -6.81 9.49 9.14
CA ILE A 55 -8.01 9.70 8.34
C ILE A 55 -7.68 10.59 7.16
N ASN A 56 -8.23 10.26 6.00
CA ASN A 56 -8.24 11.13 4.83
C ASN A 56 -9.66 11.56 4.48
N THR A 57 -9.86 12.85 4.25
CA THR A 57 -11.14 13.42 3.80
C THR A 57 -11.06 14.03 2.40
N ASP A 58 -10.03 13.69 1.63
CA ASP A 58 -9.91 14.19 0.26
C ASP A 58 -10.88 13.45 -0.66
N SER A 59 -11.50 14.18 -1.58
CA SER A 59 -12.33 13.60 -2.62
C SER A 59 -11.52 13.21 -3.86
N ALA A 60 -10.30 13.75 -3.98
CA ALA A 60 -9.31 13.39 -4.98
C ALA A 60 -8.47 12.19 -4.54
N LYS A 61 -7.67 11.68 -5.48
CA LYS A 61 -6.69 10.61 -5.20
C LYS A 61 -5.61 11.17 -4.27
N SER A 62 -5.40 10.54 -3.12
CA SER A 62 -4.35 10.88 -2.17
C SER A 62 -3.73 9.63 -1.56
N PHE A 63 -2.47 9.73 -1.16
CA PHE A 63 -1.67 8.64 -0.59
C PHE A 63 -0.95 9.12 0.67
N ALA A 64 -0.65 8.17 1.55
CA ALA A 64 0.20 8.35 2.71
C ALA A 64 1.22 7.21 2.75
N PHE A 65 2.50 7.55 2.92
CA PHE A 65 3.60 6.60 2.93
C PHE A 65 4.45 6.78 4.17
N PRO A 66 4.88 5.69 4.84
CA PRO A 66 5.85 5.79 5.92
C PRO A 66 7.21 6.25 5.36
N SER A 67 7.72 7.37 5.84
CA SER A 67 8.95 8.01 5.32
C SER A 67 10.20 7.15 5.47
N ALA A 68 10.20 6.22 6.44
CA ALA A 68 11.29 5.30 6.69
C ALA A 68 11.26 4.03 5.81
N ALA A 69 10.20 3.80 5.03
CA ALA A 69 10.10 2.59 4.21
C ALA A 69 11.02 2.65 2.97
N PRO A 70 11.95 1.70 2.81
CA PRO A 70 12.80 1.62 1.63
C PRO A 70 12.07 0.98 0.44
N ILE A 71 12.60 1.23 -0.76
CA ILE A 71 12.22 0.48 -1.96
C ILE A 71 12.70 -0.96 -1.82
N GLY A 72 11.78 -1.91 -1.97
CA GLY A 72 12.05 -3.34 -1.80
C GLY A 72 11.51 -4.19 -2.95
N LYS A 73 12.23 -5.28 -3.28
CA LYS A 73 11.74 -6.29 -4.24
C LYS A 73 10.68 -7.22 -3.64
N LYS A 74 10.64 -7.30 -2.30
CA LYS A 74 9.68 -8.08 -1.52
C LYS A 74 9.22 -7.20 -0.38
N VAL A 75 7.94 -6.88 -0.36
CA VAL A 75 7.31 -6.04 0.65
C VAL A 75 6.09 -6.79 1.16
N ALA A 76 5.92 -6.83 2.47
CA ALA A 76 4.71 -7.29 3.13
C ALA A 76 4.08 -6.08 3.80
N VAL A 77 2.78 -5.88 3.60
CA VAL A 77 2.02 -4.80 4.21
C VAL A 77 0.81 -5.40 4.91
N GLU A 78 0.60 -4.97 6.14
CA GLU A 78 -0.59 -5.26 6.92
C GLU A 78 -1.15 -3.94 7.44
N ALA A 79 -2.43 -3.68 7.18
CA ALA A 79 -3.11 -2.49 7.67
C ALA A 79 -4.60 -2.79 7.90
N THR A 80 -5.19 -2.11 8.88
CA THR A 80 -6.65 -2.06 9.03
C THR A 80 -7.16 -0.83 8.31
N VAL A 81 -8.00 -1.03 7.30
CA VAL A 81 -8.61 0.06 6.52
C VAL A 81 -10.12 0.00 6.72
N THR A 82 -10.69 1.11 7.20
CA THR A 82 -12.14 1.27 7.37
C THR A 82 -12.61 2.42 6.50
N VAL A 83 -13.61 2.16 5.67
CA VAL A 83 -14.28 3.21 4.88
C VAL A 83 -15.47 3.71 5.68
N GLU A 84 -15.39 4.93 6.21
CA GLU A 84 -16.46 5.50 7.04
C GLU A 84 -17.64 6.05 6.24
N SER A 85 -17.33 6.77 5.16
CA SER A 85 -18.34 7.41 4.32
C SER A 85 -17.84 7.60 2.90
N SER A 86 -18.79 7.80 1.98
CA SER A 86 -18.50 8.18 0.61
C SER A 86 -18.62 9.70 0.44
N LEU A 87 -17.64 10.29 -0.23
CA LEU A 87 -17.57 11.75 -0.44
C LEU A 87 -18.07 12.21 -1.83
N LYS A 88 -18.29 11.28 -2.77
CA LYS A 88 -18.70 11.61 -4.15
C LYS A 88 -19.65 10.57 -4.73
N ALA A 89 -20.36 10.92 -5.80
CA ALA A 89 -21.30 10.02 -6.48
C ALA A 89 -20.64 9.06 -7.50
N ASP A 90 -19.36 9.27 -7.81
CA ASP A 90 -18.57 8.49 -8.79
C ASP A 90 -17.77 7.36 -8.11
N TRP A 91 -16.93 6.62 -8.83
CA TRP A 91 -16.09 5.54 -8.30
C TRP A 91 -15.30 5.95 -7.06
N LYS A 92 -15.54 5.24 -5.94
CA LYS A 92 -14.80 5.44 -4.69
C LYS A 92 -13.86 4.26 -4.47
N ILE A 93 -12.62 4.56 -4.10
CA ILE A 93 -11.54 3.57 -3.97
C ILE A 93 -10.79 3.89 -2.68
N ALA A 94 -10.62 2.90 -1.82
CA ALA A 94 -9.81 3.00 -0.60
C ALA A 94 -9.05 1.68 -0.39
N GLY A 95 -7.80 1.73 0.05
CA GLY A 95 -7.00 0.52 0.18
C GLY A 95 -5.54 0.75 0.48
N ILE A 96 -4.76 -0.31 0.26
CA ILE A 96 -3.32 -0.34 0.45
C ILE A 96 -2.66 -0.24 -0.92
N VAL A 97 -1.57 0.53 -1.01
CA VAL A 97 -0.78 0.70 -2.23
C VAL A 97 0.68 0.35 -1.96
N ILE A 98 1.32 -0.29 -2.93
CA ILE A 98 2.77 -0.39 -3.04
C ILE A 98 3.14 0.43 -4.27
N GLU A 99 3.77 1.58 -4.05
CA GLU A 99 4.08 2.54 -5.09
C GLU A 99 5.55 2.44 -5.52
N GLN A 100 5.79 2.41 -6.82
CA GLN A 100 7.11 2.65 -7.41
C GLN A 100 7.22 4.08 -7.95
N SER A 101 6.13 4.61 -8.52
CA SER A 101 5.94 6.02 -8.88
C SER A 101 4.45 6.36 -8.91
N GLU A 102 4.09 7.65 -9.02
CA GLU A 102 2.69 8.10 -9.04
C GLU A 102 1.81 7.41 -10.11
N ASN A 103 2.44 6.95 -11.20
CA ASN A 103 1.79 6.24 -12.31
C ASN A 103 2.15 4.76 -12.40
N ASN A 104 2.94 4.25 -11.45
CA ASN A 104 3.36 2.87 -11.41
C ASN A 104 3.21 2.30 -9.99
N TYR A 105 2.09 1.62 -9.75
CA TYR A 105 1.78 1.08 -8.44
C TYR A 105 0.90 -0.17 -8.53
N TRP A 106 0.99 -0.98 -7.48
CA TRP A 106 0.04 -2.04 -7.19
C TRP A 106 -0.86 -1.60 -6.05
N HIS A 107 -2.15 -1.87 -6.14
CA HIS A 107 -3.05 -1.67 -5.01
C HIS A 107 -3.89 -2.89 -4.69
N PHE A 108 -4.30 -2.97 -3.43
CA PHE A 108 -5.39 -3.81 -2.97
C PHE A 108 -6.46 -2.89 -2.40
N ALA A 109 -7.60 -2.81 -3.08
CA ALA A 109 -8.59 -1.78 -2.84
C ALA A 109 -9.98 -2.34 -2.60
N MET A 110 -10.72 -1.67 -1.72
CA MET A 110 -12.17 -1.70 -1.67
C MET A 110 -12.68 -0.64 -2.64
N VAL A 111 -13.59 -1.04 -3.50
CA VAL A 111 -14.17 -0.20 -4.55
C VAL A 111 -15.66 -0.14 -4.35
N GLU A 112 -16.22 1.06 -4.43
CA GLU A 112 -17.65 1.28 -4.50
C GLU A 112 -18.00 1.91 -5.84
N SER A 113 -18.98 1.32 -6.53
CA SER A 113 -19.44 1.82 -7.82
C SER A 113 -20.11 3.19 -7.70
N PRO A 114 -20.29 3.91 -8.81
CA PRO A 114 -21.10 5.12 -8.84
C PRO A 114 -22.54 4.86 -8.37
N GLU A 115 -23.22 5.93 -7.95
CA GLU A 115 -24.62 5.87 -7.52
C GLU A 115 -25.56 5.41 -8.64
N SER A 116 -25.23 5.76 -9.89
CA SER A 116 -25.95 5.28 -11.08
C SER A 116 -25.92 3.76 -11.24
N MET A 117 -24.97 3.09 -10.59
CA MET A 117 -24.81 1.64 -10.53
C MET A 117 -25.22 1.05 -9.18
N GLN A 118 -25.91 1.83 -8.34
CA GLN A 118 -26.45 1.43 -7.04
C GLN A 118 -25.38 1.11 -5.98
N ASN A 119 -24.25 1.83 -5.98
CA ASN A 119 -23.21 1.74 -4.95
C ASN A 119 -22.77 0.29 -4.64
N ARG A 120 -22.52 -0.52 -5.67
CA ARG A 120 -22.05 -1.90 -5.48
C ARG A 120 -20.64 -1.91 -4.94
N HIS A 121 -20.38 -2.79 -3.97
CA HIS A 121 -19.08 -2.94 -3.36
C HIS A 121 -18.30 -4.11 -3.97
N SER A 122 -17.03 -3.88 -4.25
CA SER A 122 -16.09 -4.90 -4.67
C SER A 122 -14.73 -4.74 -3.98
N SER A 123 -13.93 -5.80 -4.00
CA SER A 123 -12.52 -5.76 -3.62
C SER A 123 -11.68 -6.09 -4.84
N CYS A 124 -10.80 -5.16 -5.24
CA CYS A 124 -10.02 -5.24 -6.47
C CYS A 124 -8.53 -5.32 -6.16
N HIS A 125 -7.83 -6.20 -6.87
CA HIS A 125 -6.38 -6.15 -7.01
C HIS A 125 -6.07 -5.63 -8.40
N SER A 126 -5.18 -4.64 -8.50
CA SER A 126 -4.85 -3.98 -9.76
C SER A 126 -3.39 -3.58 -9.82
N GLU A 127 -2.84 -3.67 -11.01
CA GLU A 127 -1.58 -3.06 -11.40
C GLU A 127 -1.84 -1.89 -12.32
N ARG A 128 -1.24 -0.75 -12.00
CA ARG A 128 -1.16 0.39 -12.92
C ARG A 128 0.29 0.53 -13.35
N ALA A 129 0.56 0.38 -14.64
CA ALA A 129 1.87 0.63 -15.24
C ALA A 129 1.87 1.94 -16.04
N GLU A 130 2.99 2.65 -16.01
CA GLU A 130 3.19 3.90 -16.77
C GLU A 130 2.96 3.66 -18.28
N GLY A 131 2.18 4.53 -18.92
CA GLY A 131 1.86 4.42 -20.35
C GLY A 131 0.76 3.40 -20.71
N SER A 132 0.15 2.73 -19.73
CA SER A 132 -1.04 1.91 -19.95
C SER A 132 -2.31 2.65 -19.53
N GLU A 133 -3.20 2.89 -20.49
CA GLU A 133 -4.62 3.05 -20.19
C GLU A 133 -5.14 1.64 -19.91
N LEU A 134 -5.23 1.25 -18.63
CA LEU A 134 -5.97 0.06 -18.19
C LEU A 134 -5.43 -1.28 -18.72
N LEU A 135 -4.13 -1.56 -18.56
CA LEU A 135 -3.69 -2.96 -18.41
C LEU A 135 -3.81 -3.37 -16.94
N SER A 136 -4.99 -3.19 -16.37
CA SER A 136 -5.29 -3.82 -15.11
C SER A 136 -5.76 -5.25 -15.38
N ALA A 137 -5.00 -6.21 -14.88
CA ALA A 137 -5.65 -7.43 -14.41
C ALA A 137 -6.48 -7.05 -13.17
N ASP A 138 -7.58 -6.32 -13.37
CA ASP A 138 -8.51 -5.96 -12.30
C ASP A 138 -9.23 -7.23 -11.87
N PHE A 139 -8.70 -7.89 -10.85
CA PHE A 139 -9.42 -8.96 -10.19
C PHE A 139 -10.34 -8.35 -9.14
N CYS A 140 -11.51 -7.91 -9.57
CA CYS A 140 -12.56 -7.39 -8.70
C CYS A 140 -13.52 -8.50 -8.26
N LEU A 141 -13.61 -8.73 -6.95
CA LEU A 141 -14.61 -9.57 -6.31
C LEU A 141 -15.79 -8.70 -5.90
N GLU A 142 -17.00 -8.95 -6.39
CA GLU A 142 -18.19 -8.31 -5.83
C GLU A 142 -18.51 -8.89 -4.44
N GLY A 143 -18.48 -8.04 -3.42
CA GLY A 143 -18.92 -8.38 -2.08
C GLY A 143 -20.45 -8.22 -1.99
N ARG A 144 -21.15 -9.25 -1.51
CA ARG A 144 -22.52 -9.10 -1.01
C ARG A 144 -22.49 -9.25 0.51
N GLU A 145 -23.10 -8.30 1.20
CA GLU A 145 -23.19 -8.26 2.67
C GLU A 145 -23.58 -9.64 3.25
N GLY A 146 -22.82 -10.12 4.23
CA GLY A 146 -23.12 -11.35 4.96
C GLY A 146 -22.66 -12.69 4.34
N ARG A 147 -21.82 -12.72 3.29
CA ARG A 147 -21.26 -13.98 2.78
C ARG A 147 -19.72 -13.99 2.71
N LYS A 148 -19.15 -15.08 3.22
CA LYS A 148 -17.72 -15.44 3.09
C LYS A 148 -17.34 -15.44 1.61
N ALA A 149 -16.34 -14.66 1.24
CA ALA A 149 -15.77 -14.69 -0.11
C ALA A 149 -15.20 -16.10 -0.38
N ILE A 150 -15.70 -16.78 -1.41
CA ILE A 150 -15.21 -18.10 -1.83
C ILE A 150 -14.24 -17.88 -2.99
N TRP A 151 -13.00 -18.31 -2.78
CA TRP A 151 -11.94 -18.29 -3.77
C TRP A 151 -12.22 -19.35 -4.85
N ARG A 152 -12.28 -18.96 -6.12
CA ARG A 152 -12.20 -19.89 -7.25
C ARG A 152 -11.22 -19.32 -8.27
N ASP A 153 -10.15 -20.05 -8.48
CA ASP A 153 -9.26 -19.83 -9.61
C ASP A 153 -10.05 -20.08 -10.92
N ARG A 154 -9.89 -19.18 -11.90
CA ARG A 154 -10.50 -19.30 -13.23
C ARG A 154 -9.49 -19.81 -14.27
N HIS A 155 -8.47 -20.55 -13.84
CA HIS A 155 -7.46 -21.20 -14.70
C HIS A 155 -7.43 -22.74 -14.60
N THR A 156 -8.58 -23.39 -14.48
CA THR A 156 -8.72 -24.78 -14.96
C THR A 156 -9.46 -24.77 -16.29
N PRO A 157 -8.80 -25.10 -17.42
CA PRO A 157 -9.50 -25.47 -18.63
C PRO A 157 -10.17 -26.85 -18.42
N ASP A 158 -11.39 -27.01 -18.95
CA ASP A 158 -12.04 -28.32 -19.11
C ASP A 158 -11.26 -29.22 -20.08
#